data_AF-A0A563CPA8-F1
#
_entry.id   AF-A0A563CPA8-F1
#
_cell.length_a   1.000
_cell.length_b   1.000
_cell.length_c   1.000
_cell.angle_alpha   90.00
_cell.angle_beta   90.00
_cell.angle_gamma   90.00
#
_symmetry.space_group_name_H-M   'P 1'
#
loop_
_entity.id
_entity.type
_entity.pdbx_description
1 polymer ?
#
loop_
_entity_poly.entity_id
_entity_poly.type
_entity_poly.pdbx_seq_one_letter_code
_entity_poly.pdbx_strand_id
1 'polypeptide(L)'
;MKSHVTDYVLYRWRFGLGLLVIAVIIGVIVWGGALQTPGELRPEEIKSVSISSSLSKNSLDPAMIVNFPYHLLQRLSIYAFGATTFAIKLPSLVLATFTILGILVLTQS
;
A
#
# COMPACT_ATOMS: atom_id res chain seq x y z
N MET A 1 45.17 16.90 9.41
CA MET A 1 44.31 16.58 8.25
C MET A 1 42.92 17.15 8.51
N LYS A 2 42.47 18.14 7.75
CA LYS A 2 41.12 18.72 7.89
C LYS A 2 40.15 17.87 7.08
N SER A 3 39.30 17.08 7.73
CA SER A 3 38.23 16.36 7.04
C SER A 3 37.25 17.38 6.48
N HIS A 4 37.11 17.45 5.15
CA HIS A 4 36.06 18.28 4.57
C HIS A 4 34.71 17.59 4.78
N VAL A 5 33.71 18.37 5.19
CA VAL A 5 32.33 17.90 5.45
C VAL A 5 31.73 17.22 4.21
N THR A 6 32.27 17.52 3.03
CA THR A 6 31.94 16.95 1.73
C THR A 6 32.35 15.48 1.52
N ASP A 7 33.28 14.94 2.31
CA ASP A 7 33.73 13.54 2.20
C ASP A 7 32.78 12.54 2.89
N TYR A 8 31.78 13.05 3.63
CA TYR A 8 30.80 12.18 4.26
C TYR A 8 29.85 11.58 3.22
N VAL A 9 29.74 10.25 3.25
CA VAL A 9 28.81 9.46 2.42
C VAL A 9 27.37 9.98 2.52
N LEU A 10 26.98 10.51 3.69
CA LEU A 10 25.68 11.18 3.91
C LEU A 10 25.47 12.40 2.99
N TYR A 11 26.52 13.18 2.73
CA TYR A 11 26.42 14.39 1.89
C TYR A 11 26.22 14.02 0.41
N ARG A 12 26.86 12.94 -0.04
CA ARG A 12 26.66 12.38 -1.39
C ARG A 12 25.25 11.82 -1.59
N TRP A 13 24.65 11.25 -0.55
CA TRP A 13 23.32 10.62 -0.60
C TRP A 13 22.19 11.52 -0.04
N ARG A 14 22.45 12.82 0.19
CA ARG A 14 21.51 13.72 0.87
C ARG A 14 20.07 13.66 0.32
N PHE A 15 19.93 13.54 -1.00
CA PHE A 15 18.63 13.47 -1.67
C PHE A 15 17.97 12.10 -1.50
N GLY A 16 18.71 11.00 -1.71
CA GLY A 16 18.18 9.65 -1.52
C GLY A 16 17.78 9.37 -0.06
N LEU A 17 18.58 9.85 0.90
CA LEU A 17 18.28 9.71 2.33
C LEU A 17 17.07 10.55 2.75
N GLY A 18 16.95 11.79 2.25
CA GLY A 18 15.79 12.63 2.51
C GLY A 18 14.49 11.99 2.00
N LEU A 19 14.51 11.45 0.79
CA LEU A 19 13.36 10.77 0.20
C LEU A 19 13.03 9.45 0.92
N LEU A 20 14.03 8.70 1.36
CA LEU A 20 13.85 7.50 2.19
C LEU A 20 13.14 7.85 3.50
N VAL A 21 13.58 8.90 4.20
CA VAL A 21 12.94 9.36 5.43
C VAL A 21 11.49 9.73 5.19
N ILE A 22 11.19 10.46 4.11
CA ILE A 22 9.81 10.78 3.72
C ILE A 22 8.99 9.50 3.46
N ALA A 23 9.55 8.53 2.72
CA ALA A 23 8.91 7.24 2.47
C ALA A 23 8.51 6.53 3.76
N VAL A 24 9.44 6.49 4.72
CA VAL A 24 9.25 5.83 6.02
C VAL A 24 8.17 6.56 6.82
N ILE A 25 8.20 7.89 6.87
CA ILE A 25 7.18 8.67 7.60
C ILE A 25 5.79 8.40 7.02
N ILE A 26 5.62 8.47 5.69
CA ILE A 26 4.32 8.23 5.06
C ILE A 26 3.89 6.76 5.28
N GLY A 27 4.82 5.81 5.15
CA GLY A 27 4.55 4.40 5.45
C GLY A 27 4.05 4.19 6.89
N VAL A 28 4.72 4.80 7.87
CA VAL A 28 4.30 4.75 9.28
C VAL A 28 2.90 5.36 9.46
N ILE A 29 2.58 6.46 8.80
CA ILE A 29 1.25 7.08 8.88
C ILE A 29 0.17 6.14 8.28
N VAL A 30 0.42 5.60 7.09
CA VAL A 30 -0.54 4.74 6.38
C VAL A 30 -0.80 3.44 7.16
N TRP A 31 0.27 2.75 7.58
CA TRP A 31 0.15 1.51 8.32
C TRP A 31 -0.32 1.73 9.76
N GLY A 32 0.18 2.76 10.42
CA GLY A 32 -0.25 3.16 11.76
C GLY A 32 -1.73 3.52 11.79
N GLY A 33 -2.22 4.26 10.80
CA GLY A 33 -3.65 4.57 10.67
C GLY A 33 -4.49 3.31 10.50
N ALA A 34 -4.05 2.36 9.67
CA ALA A 34 -4.79 1.12 9.44
C ALA A 34 -4.89 0.22 10.68
N LEU A 35 -3.86 0.20 11.53
CA LEU A 35 -3.83 -0.61 12.75
C LEU A 35 -4.59 0.02 13.92
N GLN A 36 -4.64 1.36 13.99
CA GLN A 36 -5.22 2.10 15.12
C GLN A 36 -6.67 2.55 14.88
N THR A 37 -7.15 2.56 13.64
CA THR A 37 -8.55 2.93 13.37
C THR A 37 -9.47 1.87 13.98
N PRO A 38 -10.44 2.25 14.83
CA PRO A 38 -11.42 1.33 15.40
C PRO A 38 -12.03 0.45 14.30
N GLY A 39 -12.25 -0.82 14.62
CA GLY A 39 -12.48 -1.93 13.67
C GLY A 39 -13.75 -1.88 12.82
N GLU A 40 -14.32 -0.71 12.56
CA GLU A 40 -15.43 -0.54 11.64
C GLU A 40 -14.91 -0.43 10.20
N LEU A 41 -15.42 -1.31 9.35
CA LEU A 41 -15.23 -1.23 7.92
C LEU A 41 -16.13 -0.12 7.37
N ARG A 42 -15.58 0.68 6.46
CA ARG A 42 -16.37 1.67 5.73
C ARG A 42 -17.38 0.93 4.82
N PRO A 43 -18.55 1.52 4.53
CA PRO A 43 -19.55 0.90 3.66
C PRO A 43 -18.98 0.45 2.30
N GLU A 44 -18.05 1.22 1.75
CA GLU A 44 -17.35 0.91 0.50
C GLU A 44 -16.43 -0.31 0.61
N GLU A 45 -15.76 -0.48 1.76
CA GLU A 45 -14.91 -1.64 2.03
C GLU A 45 -15.75 -2.91 2.14
N ILE A 46 -16.90 -2.83 2.81
CA ILE A 46 -17.86 -3.94 2.93
C ILE A 46 -18.38 -4.35 1.54
N LYS A 47 -18.78 -3.37 0.72
CA LYS A 47 -19.23 -3.61 -0.66
C LYS A 47 -18.11 -4.24 -1.50
N SER A 48 -16.88 -3.77 -1.35
CA SER A 48 -15.73 -4.31 -2.09
C SER A 48 -15.45 -5.77 -1.73
N VAL A 49 -15.57 -6.12 -0.45
CA VAL A 49 -15.38 -7.50 0.05
C VAL A 49 -16.46 -8.44 -0.47
N SER A 50 -17.72 -8.00 -0.53
CA SER A 50 -18.79 -8.86 -1.06
C SER A 50 -18.54 -9.20 -2.53
N ILE A 51 -18.12 -8.21 -3.33
CA ILE A 51 -17.74 -8.37 -4.74
C ILE A 51 -16.52 -9.30 -4.89
N SER A 52 -15.48 -9.10 -4.07
CA SER A 52 -14.27 -9.93 -4.08
C SER A 52 -14.53 -11.36 -3.62
N SER A 53 -15.53 -11.57 -2.75
CA SER A 53 -15.93 -12.90 -2.27
C SER A 53 -16.81 -13.63 -3.28
N SER A 54 -17.62 -12.89 -4.06
CA SER A 54 -18.45 -13.45 -5.14
C SER A 54 -17.68 -13.74 -6.42
N LEU A 55 -16.36 -13.50 -6.46
CA LEU A 55 -15.49 -13.83 -7.58
C LEU A 55 -15.52 -15.36 -7.80
N SER A 56 -16.37 -15.83 -8.70
CA SER A 56 -16.39 -17.22 -9.15
C SER A 56 -16.19 -17.26 -10.66
N LYS A 57 -15.53 -18.30 -11.16
CA LYS A 57 -15.25 -18.48 -12.60
C LYS A 57 -16.52 -18.42 -13.46
N ASN A 58 -17.68 -18.66 -12.84
CA ASN A 58 -18.99 -18.76 -13.51
C ASN A 58 -19.82 -17.46 -13.47
N SER A 59 -19.36 -16.40 -12.79
CA SER A 59 -20.15 -15.19 -12.54
C SER A 59 -19.31 -13.91 -12.63
N LEU A 60 -18.44 -13.84 -13.66
CA LEU A 60 -17.68 -12.63 -13.97
C LEU A 60 -18.56 -11.71 -14.81
N ASP A 61 -19.17 -10.72 -14.15
CA ASP A 61 -19.85 -9.61 -14.83
C ASP A 61 -18.81 -8.80 -15.65
N PRO A 62 -19.07 -8.48 -16.93
CA PRO A 62 -18.20 -7.61 -17.73
C PRO A 62 -17.78 -6.30 -17.03
N ALA A 63 -18.65 -5.74 -16.18
CA ALA A 63 -18.34 -4.52 -15.41
C ALA A 63 -17.24 -4.73 -14.35
N MET A 64 -16.99 -5.97 -13.92
CA MET A 64 -15.98 -6.30 -12.93
C MET A 64 -14.56 -6.46 -13.51
N ILE A 65 -14.42 -6.54 -14.83
CA ILE A 65 -13.13 -6.78 -15.49
C ILE A 65 -12.11 -5.68 -15.18
N VAL A 66 -12.55 -4.41 -15.14
CA VAL A 66 -11.66 -3.26 -14.90
C VAL A 66 -11.05 -3.31 -13.49
N ASN A 67 -11.86 -3.66 -12.48
CA ASN A 67 -11.43 -3.72 -11.08
C ASN A 67 -10.96 -5.11 -10.65
N PHE A 68 -11.00 -6.09 -11.57
CA PHE A 68 -10.65 -7.48 -11.30
C PHE A 68 -9.27 -7.66 -10.66
N PRO A 69 -8.19 -6.96 -11.09
CA PRO A 69 -6.89 -7.10 -10.46
C PRO A 69 -6.90 -6.77 -8.98
N TYR A 70 -7.63 -5.71 -8.60
CA TYR A 70 -7.78 -5.32 -7.19
C TYR A 70 -8.58 -6.38 -6.40
N HIS A 71 -9.71 -6.83 -6.94
CA HIS A 71 -10.55 -7.84 -6.27
C HIS A 71 -9.84 -9.19 -6.12
N LEU A 72 -8.97 -9.55 -7.08
CA LEU A 72 -8.11 -10.72 -6.98
C LEU A 72 -7.14 -10.59 -5.80
N LEU A 73 -6.44 -9.46 -5.68
CA LEU A 73 -5.54 -9.20 -4.56
C LEU A 73 -6.29 -9.20 -3.22
N GLN A 74 -7.49 -8.62 -3.18
CA GLN A 74 -8.33 -8.63 -1.99
C GLN A 74 -8.78 -10.03 -1.59
N ARG A 75 -9.17 -10.86 -2.56
CA ARG A 75 -9.51 -12.26 -2.30
C ARG A 75 -8.30 -13.05 -1.80
N LEU A 76 -7.12 -12.84 -2.37
CA LEU A 76 -5.89 -13.50 -1.91
C LEU A 76 -5.53 -13.09 -0.48
N SER A 77 -5.69 -11.81 -0.15
CA SER A 77 -5.50 -11.31 1.21
C SER A 77 -6.45 -11.97 2.21
N ILE A 78 -7.75 -12.02 1.88
CA ILE A 78 -8.77 -12.67 2.72
C ILE A 78 -8.50 -14.19 2.82
N TYR A 79 -8.03 -14.83 1.76
CA TYR A 79 -7.67 -16.25 1.77
C TYR A 79 -6.49 -16.53 2.71
N ALA A 80 -5.48 -15.66 2.75
CA ALA A 80 -4.29 -15.83 3.57
C ALA A 80 -4.51 -15.50 5.07
N PHE A 81 -5.31 -14.47 5.37
CA PHE A 81 -5.45 -13.92 6.74
C PHE A 81 -6.88 -14.03 7.31
N GLY A 82 -7.80 -14.66 6.59
CA GLY A 82 -9.23 -14.70 6.93
C GLY A 82 -9.96 -13.39 6.64
N ALA A 83 -11.28 -13.37 6.87
CA ALA A 83 -12.12 -12.19 6.71
C ALA A 83 -11.96 -11.19 7.88
N THR A 84 -10.73 -10.73 8.12
CA THR A 84 -10.40 -9.74 9.14
C THR A 84 -10.36 -8.33 8.55
N THR A 85 -10.55 -7.30 9.39
CA THR A 85 -10.44 -5.91 8.95
C THR A 85 -9.07 -5.59 8.36
N PHE A 86 -8.01 -6.18 8.91
CA PHE A 86 -6.66 -6.08 8.39
C PHE A 86 -6.54 -6.67 6.98
N ALA A 87 -7.01 -7.91 6.77
CA ALA A 87 -6.96 -8.57 5.47
C ALA A 87 -7.72 -7.80 4.39
N ILE A 88 -8.85 -7.20 4.76
CA ILE A 88 -9.69 -6.42 3.84
C ILE A 88 -8.96 -5.16 3.34
N LYS A 89 -8.16 -4.51 4.21
CA LYS A 89 -7.41 -3.27 3.93
C LYS A 89 -6.00 -3.52 3.38
N LEU A 90 -5.44 -4.71 3.58
CA LEU A 90 -4.07 -5.04 3.18
C LEU A 90 -3.76 -4.77 1.70
N PRO A 91 -4.62 -5.11 0.71
CA PRO A 91 -4.33 -4.82 -0.70
C PRO A 91 -4.14 -3.32 -0.95
N SER A 92 -5.00 -2.48 -0.38
CA SER A 92 -4.90 -1.02 -0.55
C SER A 92 -3.68 -0.45 0.17
N LEU A 93 -3.30 -0.98 1.33
CA LEU A 93 -2.06 -0.59 2.02
C LEU A 93 -0.80 -0.93 1.22
N VAL A 94 -0.77 -2.11 0.62
CA VAL A 94 0.33 -2.54 -0.24
C VAL A 94 0.42 -1.64 -1.47
N LEU A 95 -0.70 -1.40 -2.16
CA LEU A 95 -0.75 -0.51 -3.31
C LEU A 95 -0.33 0.92 -2.94
N ALA A 96 -0.82 1.47 -1.83
CA ALA A 96 -0.42 2.80 -1.33
C ALA A 96 1.10 2.87 -1.09
N THR A 97 1.67 1.82 -0.48
CA THR A 97 3.12 1.73 -0.24
C THR A 97 3.90 1.75 -1.56
N PHE A 98 3.49 0.95 -2.55
CA PHE A 98 4.12 0.95 -3.87
C PHE A 98 3.94 2.28 -4.61
N THR A 99 2.79 2.94 -4.48
CA THR A 99 2.56 4.27 -5.05
C THR A 99 3.53 5.30 -4.47
N ILE A 100 3.73 5.31 -3.15
CA ILE A 100 4.69 6.20 -2.49
C ILE A 100 6.10 5.93 -3.02
N LEU A 101 6.52 4.67 -3.06
CA LEU A 101 7.83 4.30 -3.60
C LEU A 101 7.99 4.71 -5.07
N GLY A 102 6.96 4.50 -5.89
CA GLY A 102 6.94 4.90 -7.30
C GLY A 102 7.10 6.41 -7.49
N ILE A 103 6.40 7.23 -6.70
CA ILE A 103 6.54 8.69 -6.71
C ILE A 103 7.96 9.11 -6.30
N LEU A 104 8.54 8.45 -5.30
CA LEU A 104 9.89 8.77 -4.83
C LEU A 104 10.97 8.38 -5.85
N VAL A 105 10.78 7.30 -6.61
CA VAL A 105 11.66 6.94 -7.72
C VAL A 105 11.51 7.94 -8.87
N LEU A 106 10.27 8.31 -9.21
CA LEU A 106 9.99 9.27 -10.28
C LEU A 106 10.60 10.65 -10.00
N THR A 107 10.60 11.10 -8.75
CA THR A 107 11.21 12.39 -8.35
C THR A 107 12.74 12.39 -8.35
N GLN A 108 13.37 11.22 -8.44
CA GLN A 108 14.83 11.06 -8.60
C GLN A 108 15.25 10.90 -10.06
N SER A 109 14.28 10.76 -10.97
CA SER A 109 14.49 10.62 -12.43
C SER A 109 14.65 11.99 -13.09
#